data_AF-A0A8T5KAC8-F1
#
_entry.id   AF-A0A8T5KAC8-F1
#
_cell.length_a   1.000
_cell.length_b   1.000
_cell.length_c   1.000
_cell.angle_alpha   90.00
_cell.angle_beta   90.00
_cell.angle_gamma   90.00
#
_symmetry.space_group_name_H-M   'P 1'
#
loop_
_entity.id
_entity.type
_entity.pdbx_description
1 polymer ?
#
loop_
_entity_poly.entity_id
_entity_poly.type
_entity_poly.pdbx_seq_one_letter_code
_entity_poly.pdbx_strand_id
1 'polypeptide(L)'
;MLIDLRMDGSKTLVIGGGKLGERKAKSLIKHQADVTIISETFTPTLVDLGKQGKVILVEQKLENATTSLRTHIKNSKLVFAA
;
A
#
# COMPACT_ATOMS: atom_id res chain seq x y z
N MET A 1 -2.43 -3.00 -25.22
CA MET A 1 -2.01 -1.61 -24.95
C MET A 1 -1.13 -1.62 -23.72
N LEU A 2 0.08 -1.06 -23.81
CA LEU A 2 0.99 -0.89 -22.67
C LEU A 2 0.97 0.59 -22.28
N ILE A 3 0.87 0.87 -20.99
CA ILE A 3 0.87 2.23 -20.45
C ILE A 3 1.95 2.30 -19.38
N ASP A 4 2.81 3.31 -19.46
CA ASP A 4 3.75 3.65 -18.40
C ASP A 4 3.11 4.69 -17.48
N LEU A 5 2.92 4.33 -16.21
CA LEU A 5 2.22 5.15 -15.24
C LEU A 5 3.22 5.89 -14.36
N ARG A 6 3.22 7.23 -14.42
CA ARG A 6 4.03 8.05 -13.50
C ARG A 6 3.47 7.97 -12.08
N MET A 7 4.27 7.47 -11.14
CA MET A 7 3.85 7.24 -9.75
C MET A 7 4.47 8.19 -8.73
N ASP A 8 5.45 9.01 -9.15
CA ASP A 8 6.12 9.95 -8.26
C ASP A 8 5.11 10.88 -7.56
N GLY A 9 5.22 10.98 -6.23
CA GLY A 9 4.32 11.71 -5.34
C GLY A 9 2.86 11.25 -5.36
N SER A 10 2.55 10.12 -6.00
CA SER A 10 1.18 9.63 -6.13
C SER A 10 0.79 8.78 -4.93
N LYS A 11 -0.36 9.09 -4.34
CA LYS A 11 -0.99 8.25 -3.30
C LYS A 11 -1.40 6.90 -3.86
N THR A 12 -0.97 5.84 -3.19
CA THR A 12 -1.23 4.46 -3.58
C THR A 12 -1.61 3.60 -2.39
N LEU A 13 -2.43 2.60 -2.65
CA LEU A 13 -2.93 1.68 -1.64
C LEU A 13 -2.54 0.24 -1.99
N VAL A 14 -2.04 -0.47 -1.00
CA VAL A 14 -1.87 -1.92 -1.03
C VAL A 14 -2.73 -2.53 0.07
N ILE A 15 -3.61 -3.43 -0.28
CA ILE A 15 -4.40 -4.23 0.65
C ILE A 15 -3.72 -5.60 0.73
N GLY A 16 -3.30 -5.98 1.93
CA GLY A 16 -2.51 -7.18 2.20
C GLY A 16 -1.05 -6.88 2.56
N GLY A 17 -0.62 -7.39 3.72
CA GLY A 17 0.72 -7.15 4.30
C GLY A 17 1.65 -8.35 4.23
N GLY A 18 1.30 -9.38 3.46
CA GLY A 18 2.14 -10.56 3.22
C GLY A 18 3.23 -10.31 2.15
N LYS A 19 3.89 -11.39 1.69
CA LYS A 19 4.98 -11.31 0.69
C LYS A 19 4.56 -10.66 -0.63
N LEU A 20 3.31 -10.88 -1.07
CA LEU A 20 2.81 -10.28 -2.31
C LEU A 20 2.63 -8.77 -2.18
N GLY A 21 1.98 -8.33 -1.10
CA GLY A 21 1.83 -6.91 -0.76
C GLY A 21 3.19 -6.22 -0.60
N GLU A 22 4.13 -6.85 0.09
CA GLU A 22 5.51 -6.35 0.22
C GLU A 22 6.18 -6.13 -1.13
N ARG A 23 6.07 -7.10 -2.06
CA ARG A 23 6.65 -6.98 -3.40
C ARG A 23 6.06 -5.79 -4.17
N LYS A 24 4.76 -5.56 -4.05
CA LYS A 24 4.08 -4.40 -4.68
C LYS A 24 4.52 -3.10 -4.04
N ALA A 25 4.55 -3.02 -2.71
CA ALA A 25 5.02 -1.84 -1.98
C ALA A 25 6.45 -1.46 -2.36
N LYS A 26 7.40 -2.42 -2.39
CA LYS A 26 8.78 -2.17 -2.82
C LYS A 26 8.86 -1.60 -4.24
N SER A 27 8.06 -2.13 -5.17
CA SER A 27 8.00 -1.61 -6.54
C SER A 27 7.47 -0.18 -6.59
N LEU A 28 6.44 0.14 -5.80
CA LEU A 28 5.86 1.48 -5.74
C LEU A 28 6.82 2.50 -5.11
N ILE A 29 7.50 2.14 -4.01
CA ILE A 29 8.53 2.97 -3.37
C ILE A 29 9.67 3.29 -4.34
N LYS A 30 10.11 2.30 -5.15
CA LYS A 30 11.15 2.52 -6.17
C LYS A 30 10.75 3.60 -7.18
N HIS A 31 9.45 3.80 -7.41
CA HIS A 31 8.89 4.83 -8.28
C HIS A 31 8.38 6.05 -7.50
N GLN A 32 8.87 6.26 -6.26
CA GLN A 32 8.60 7.44 -5.44
C GLN A 32 7.11 7.66 -5.12
N ALA A 33 6.32 6.59 -5.10
CA ALA A 33 4.92 6.66 -4.70
C ALA A 33 4.77 6.81 -3.18
N ASP A 34 3.71 7.49 -2.76
CA ASP A 34 3.26 7.52 -1.37
C ASP A 34 2.43 6.25 -1.10
N VAL A 35 3.01 5.28 -0.39
CA VAL A 35 2.41 3.96 -0.22
C VAL A 35 1.77 3.81 1.15
N THR A 36 0.46 3.55 1.17
CA THR A 36 -0.28 3.06 2.34
C THR A 36 -0.57 1.58 2.20
N ILE A 37 -0.35 0.80 3.26
CA ILE A 37 -0.62 -0.64 3.30
C ILE A 37 -1.63 -0.92 4.40
N ILE A 38 -2.74 -1.55 4.05
CA ILE A 38 -3.79 -1.99 4.99
C ILE A 38 -3.74 -3.51 5.11
N SER A 39 -3.57 -4.04 6.32
CA SER A 39 -3.54 -5.48 6.58
C SER A 39 -3.75 -5.79 8.06
N GLU A 40 -4.12 -7.02 8.39
CA GLU A 40 -4.14 -7.51 9.78
C GLU A 40 -2.74 -7.80 10.31
N THR A 41 -1.85 -8.22 9.43
CA THR A 41 -0.47 -8.58 9.76
C THR A 41 0.48 -8.10 8.67
N PHE A 42 1.73 -7.86 9.05
CA PHE A 42 2.75 -7.33 8.15
C PHE A 42 4.00 -8.22 8.20
N THR A 43 4.70 -8.33 7.07
CA THR A 43 6.04 -8.92 7.08
C THR A 43 7.00 -8.06 7.91
N PRO A 44 8.05 -8.66 8.50
CA PRO A 44 9.08 -7.89 9.22
C PRO A 44 9.69 -6.77 8.35
N THR A 45 9.89 -7.03 7.06
CA THR A 45 10.40 -6.04 6.12
C THR A 45 9.46 -4.85 5.94
N LEU A 46 8.13 -5.07 5.88
CA LEU A 46 7.17 -3.96 5.83
C LEU A 46 7.19 -3.14 7.11
N VAL A 47 7.31 -3.80 8.27
CA VAL A 47 7.44 -3.13 9.57
C VAL A 47 8.69 -2.24 9.60
N ASP A 48 9.82 -2.73 9.12
CA ASP A 48 11.06 -1.95 9.07
C ASP A 48 10.95 -0.76 8.10
N LEU A 49 10.31 -0.95 6.95
CA LEU A 49 10.03 0.16 6.01
C LEU A 49 9.08 1.20 6.62
N GLY A 50 8.10 0.77 7.41
CA GLY A 50 7.21 1.67 8.15
C GLY A 50 7.97 2.50 9.18
N LYS A 51 8.87 1.88 9.96
CA LYS A 51 9.74 2.57 10.91
C LYS A 51 10.68 3.59 10.24
N GLN A 52 11.13 3.30 9.02
CA GLN A 52 11.93 4.22 8.21
C GLN A 52 11.12 5.34 7.55
N GLY A 53 9.80 5.38 7.73
CA GLY A 53 8.91 6.35 7.11
C GLY A 53 8.75 6.17 5.60
N LYS A 54 9.10 4.99 5.05
CA LYS A 54 8.98 4.70 3.61
C LYS A 54 7.57 4.30 3.20
N VAL A 55 6.76 3.82 4.13
CA VAL A 55 5.37 3.42 3.92
C VAL A 55 4.54 3.76 5.15
N ILE A 56 3.23 3.93 4.96
CA ILE A 56 2.27 4.01 6.06
C ILE A 56 1.65 2.63 6.24
N LEU A 57 1.72 2.08 7.45
CA LEU A 57 1.06 0.81 7.80
C LEU A 57 -0.21 1.10 8.60
N VAL A 58 -1.31 0.47 8.20
CA VAL A 58 -2.60 0.58 8.86
C VAL A 58 -3.07 -0.83 9.23
N GLU A 59 -2.94 -1.16 10.51
CA GLU A 59 -3.37 -2.46 11.03
C GLU A 59 -4.90 -2.47 11.13
N GLN A 60 -5.55 -3.27 10.28
CA GLN A 60 -7.01 -3.33 10.25
C GLN A 60 -7.53 -4.66 9.67
N LYS A 61 -8.55 -5.24 10.32
CA LYS A 61 -9.34 -6.36 9.79
C LYS A 61 -10.28 -5.89 8.69
N LEU A 62 -10.33 -6.63 7.58
CA LEU A 62 -11.13 -6.26 6.40
C LEU A 62 -12.63 -6.15 6.73
N GLU A 63 -13.12 -6.99 7.63
CA GLU A 63 -14.51 -7.02 8.12
C GLU A 63 -14.96 -5.69 8.73
N ASN A 64 -14.03 -4.97 9.38
CA ASN A 64 -14.30 -3.70 10.05
C ASN A 64 -13.91 -2.48 9.18
N ALA A 65 -13.52 -2.71 7.93
CA ALA A 65 -12.80 -1.72 7.13
C ALA A 65 -13.61 -1.07 6.01
N THR A 66 -14.88 -1.44 5.81
CA THR A 66 -15.64 -1.04 4.61
C THR A 66 -15.69 0.48 4.37
N THR A 67 -15.88 1.28 5.42
CA THR A 67 -15.88 2.75 5.31
C THR A 67 -14.47 3.32 5.15
N SER A 68 -13.51 2.82 5.91
CA SER A 68 -12.10 3.25 5.85
C SER A 68 -11.47 2.94 4.48
N LEU A 69 -11.67 1.71 3.97
CA LEU A 69 -11.20 1.26 2.66
C LEU A 69 -11.76 2.11 1.54
N ARG A 70 -13.06 2.44 1.56
CA ARG A 70 -13.68 3.30 0.54
C ARG A 70 -12.99 4.66 0.46
N THR A 71 -12.64 5.26 1.59
CA THR A 71 -11.92 6.54 1.64
C THR A 71 -10.51 6.42 1.07
N HIS A 72 -9.77 5.35 1.44
CA HIS A 72 -8.41 5.13 0.93
C HIS A 72 -8.40 4.86 -0.58
N ILE A 73 -9.36 4.07 -1.09
CA ILE A 73 -9.50 3.76 -2.52
C ILE A 73 -9.78 5.05 -3.31
N LYS A 74 -10.72 5.88 -2.86
CA LYS A 74 -11.06 7.15 -3.56
C LYS A 74 -9.88 8.12 -3.66
N ASN A 75 -8.99 8.11 -2.67
CA ASN A 75 -7.84 9.01 -2.61
C ASN A 75 -6.56 8.43 -3.23
N SER A 76 -6.63 7.23 -3.80
CA SER A 76 -5.48 6.53 -4.38
C SER A 76 -5.54 6.54 -5.90
N LYS A 77 -4.40 6.81 -6.54
CA LYS A 77 -4.23 6.71 -7.99
C LYS A 77 -4.20 5.25 -8.46
N LEU A 78 -3.69 4.36 -7.61
CA LEU A 78 -3.58 2.94 -7.88
C LEU A 78 -3.81 2.15 -6.61
N VAL A 79 -4.54 1.05 -6.74
CA VAL A 79 -4.84 0.11 -5.65
C VAL A 79 -4.43 -1.30 -6.06
N PHE A 80 -3.73 -2.00 -5.18
CA PHE A 80 -3.50 -3.45 -5.30
C PHE A 80 -4.22 -4.18 -4.17
N ALA A 81 -4.93 -5.26 -4.49
CA ALA A 81 -5.39 -6.25 -3.52
C ALA A 81 -4.54 -7.52 -3.69
N ALA A 82 -3.86 -7.96 -2.62
CA ALA A 82 -2.81 -8.97 -2.66
C ALA A 82 -2.80 -9.90 -1.44
#